data_AF-A0A973UYM0-F1
#
_entry.id   AF-A0A973UYM0-F1
#
_cell.length_a   1.000
_cell.length_b   1.000
_cell.length_c   1.000
_cell.angle_alpha   90.00
_cell.angle_beta   90.00
_cell.angle_gamma   90.00
#
_symmetry.space_group_name_H-M   'P 1'
#
loop_
_entity.id
_entity.type
_entity.pdbx_description
1 polymer ?
#
loop_
_entity_poly.entity_id
_entity_poly.type
_entity_poly.pdbx_seq_one_letter_code
_entity_poly.pdbx_strand_id
1 'polypeptide(L)'
;MKHRRHPRPLLLPGLQPLWRGRRSVQLGTDPRRAVVLELAHPSAGRVLDLLDGSRTERMVLDEAARLGMTEPAARTLLADLTDRGLVMPADALVPCGLQA
;
A
#
# COMPACT_ATOMS: atom_id res chain seq x y z
N MET A 1 19.62 2.28 21.81
CA MET A 1 18.40 2.90 21.25
C MET A 1 18.04 2.17 19.96
N LYS A 2 16.91 1.46 19.86
CA LYS A 2 16.48 0.83 18.61
C LYS A 2 16.11 1.95 17.62
N HIS A 3 16.78 2.03 16.47
CA HIS A 3 16.35 2.94 15.40
C HIS A 3 14.90 2.63 15.04
N ARG A 4 14.00 3.61 15.18
CA ARG A 4 12.65 3.48 14.64
C ARG A 4 12.79 3.44 13.11
N ARG A 5 12.73 2.25 12.51
CA ARG A 5 12.57 2.14 11.07
C ARG A 5 11.19 2.69 10.72
N HIS A 6 11.15 3.66 9.82
CA HIS A 6 9.91 4.07 9.18
C HIS A 6 9.68 3.11 8.02
N PRO A 7 8.65 2.26 8.07
CA PRO A 7 8.39 1.31 7.00
C PRO A 7 8.17 2.08 5.69
N ARG A 8 8.76 1.58 4.61
CA ARG A 8 8.50 2.04 3.25
C ARG A 8 7.50 1.09 2.62
N PRO A 9 6.19 1.40 2.66
CA PRO A 9 5.17 0.45 2.22
C PRO A 9 5.29 0.20 0.72
N LEU A 10 5.18 -1.08 0.38
CA LEU A 10 5.23 -1.60 -0.98
C LEU A 10 4.05 -2.56 -1.15
N LEU A 11 3.21 -2.32 -2.16
CA LEU A 11 2.27 -3.34 -2.64
C LEU A 11 3.07 -4.56 -3.08
N LEU A 12 2.63 -5.75 -2.67
CA LEU A 12 3.31 -7.00 -3.01
C LEU A 12 3.68 -7.02 -4.50
N PRO A 13 4.96 -7.28 -4.84
CA PRO A 13 5.37 -7.35 -6.24
C PRO A 13 4.50 -8.32 -7.04
N GLY A 14 4.04 -7.89 -8.21
CA GLY A 14 3.13 -8.68 -9.05
C GLY A 14 1.64 -8.46 -8.77
N LEU A 15 1.26 -7.74 -7.70
CA LEU A 15 -0.12 -7.29 -7.48
C LEU A 15 -0.38 -5.94 -8.19
N GLN A 16 -0.40 -5.98 -9.51
CA GLN A 16 -0.75 -4.80 -10.31
C GLN A 16 -2.24 -4.42 -10.11
N PRO A 17 -2.55 -3.15 -9.78
CA PRO A 17 -3.93 -2.67 -9.71
C PRO A 17 -4.66 -2.77 -11.06
N LEU A 18 -5.77 -3.51 -11.09
CA LEU A 18 -6.68 -3.61 -12.23
C LEU A 18 -8.02 -2.96 -11.90
N TRP A 19 -8.31 -1.83 -12.54
CA TRP A 19 -9.56 -1.10 -12.32
C TRP A 19 -10.75 -1.83 -12.94
N ARG A 20 -11.77 -2.13 -12.11
CA ARG A 20 -13.05 -2.74 -12.52
C ARG A 20 -14.20 -1.74 -12.60
N GLY A 21 -13.96 -0.52 -12.13
CA GLY A 21 -14.90 0.59 -12.16
C GLY A 21 -14.27 1.81 -11.51
N ARG A 22 -15.07 2.84 -11.21
CA ARG A 22 -14.56 4.09 -10.60
C ARG A 22 -14.02 3.92 -9.18
N ARG A 23 -14.51 2.91 -8.45
CA ARG A 23 -14.20 2.67 -7.04
C ARG A 23 -13.79 1.23 -6.75
N SER A 24 -13.79 0.37 -7.75
CA SER A 24 -13.48 -1.03 -7.60
C SER A 24 -12.13 -1.32 -8.25
N VAL A 25 -11.20 -1.83 -7.45
CA VAL A 25 -9.87 -2.22 -7.91
C VAL A 25 -9.60 -3.67 -7.52
N GLN A 26 -9.15 -4.45 -8.50
CA GLN A 26 -8.71 -5.81 -8.30
C GLN A 26 -7.18 -5.82 -8.17
N LEU A 27 -6.67 -6.50 -7.15
CA LEU A 27 -5.25 -6.77 -6.96
C LEU A 27 -4.97 -8.24 -7.27
N GLY A 28 -4.08 -8.49 -8.22
CA GLY A 28 -3.73 -9.83 -8.68
C GLY A 28 -4.68 -10.38 -9.76
N THR A 29 -4.19 -11.33 -10.56
CA THR A 29 -4.90 -11.90 -11.71
C THR A 29 -5.37 -13.34 -11.50
N ASP A 30 -4.81 -14.07 -10.55
CA ASP A 30 -5.25 -15.42 -10.18
C ASP A 30 -6.63 -15.36 -9.50
N PRO A 31 -7.71 -15.93 -10.08
CA PRO A 31 -9.05 -15.87 -9.51
C PRO A 31 -9.18 -16.48 -8.11
N ARG A 32 -8.26 -17.36 -7.71
CA ARG A 32 -8.25 -17.98 -6.37
C ARG A 32 -7.63 -17.11 -5.29
N ARG A 33 -6.91 -16.05 -5.69
CA ARG A 33 -6.09 -15.22 -4.79
C ARG A 33 -6.31 -13.72 -4.97
N ALA A 34 -6.92 -13.31 -6.08
CA ALA A 34 -7.18 -11.92 -6.38
C ALA A 34 -8.09 -11.31 -5.32
N VAL A 35 -7.74 -10.11 -4.86
CA VAL A 35 -8.53 -9.35 -3.89
C VAL A 35 -9.18 -8.19 -4.62
N VAL A 36 -10.50 -8.06 -4.47
CA VAL A 36 -11.23 -6.88 -4.95
C VAL A 36 -11.45 -5.94 -3.77
N LEU A 37 -11.03 -4.69 -3.94
CA LEU A 37 -11.21 -3.62 -2.96
C LEU A 37 -12.26 -2.64 -3.48
N GLU A 38 -13.22 -2.33 -2.63
CA GLU A 38 -14.14 -1.21 -2.82
C GLU A 38 -13.59 0.02 -2.09
N LEU A 39 -13.15 1.01 -2.87
CA LEU A 39 -12.51 2.20 -2.36
C LEU A 39 -13.55 3.18 -1.80
N ALA A 40 -13.52 3.34 -0.48
CA ALA A 40 -14.38 4.28 0.23
C ALA A 40 -14.09 5.75 -0.14
N HIS A 41 -12.86 6.07 -0.54
CA HIS A 41 -12.43 7.43 -0.90
C HIS A 41 -11.97 7.51 -2.36
N PRO A 42 -12.37 8.53 -3.15
CA PRO A 42 -11.96 8.68 -4.54
C PRO A 42 -10.43 8.69 -4.75
N SER A 43 -9.70 9.30 -3.82
CA SER A 43 -8.24 9.40 -3.88
C SER A 43 -7.50 8.13 -3.47
N ALA A 44 -8.17 7.11 -2.93
CA ALA A 44 -7.51 5.90 -2.45
C ALA A 44 -6.76 5.16 -3.57
N GLY A 45 -7.25 5.24 -4.82
CA GLY A 45 -6.54 4.69 -5.98
C GLY A 45 -5.15 5.30 -6.16
N ARG A 46 -5.06 6.63 -6.10
CA ARG A 46 -3.78 7.33 -6.19
C ARG A 46 -2.87 7.01 -5.00
N VAL A 47 -3.44 6.74 -3.83
CA VAL A 47 -2.65 6.30 -2.67
C VAL A 47 -2.05 4.92 -2.91
N LEU A 48 -2.76 3.99 -3.57
CA LEU A 48 -2.19 2.68 -3.97
C LEU A 48 -0.96 2.85 -4.87
N ASP A 49 -0.98 3.80 -5.80
CA ASP A 49 0.14 4.08 -6.71
C ASP A 49 1.40 4.59 -5.96
N LEU A 50 1.25 5.09 -4.73
CA LEU A 50 2.39 5.54 -3.90
C LEU A 50 3.09 4.39 -3.16
N LEU A 51 2.48 3.21 -3.12
CA LEU A 51 2.96 2.04 -2.38
C LEU A 51 3.98 1.26 -3.22
N ASP A 52 5.05 1.94 -3.62
CA ASP A 52 6.12 1.44 -4.48
C ASP A 52 7.42 1.17 -3.70
N GLY A 53 7.39 1.31 -2.37
CA GLY A 53 8.56 1.13 -1.51
C GLY A 53 9.58 2.28 -1.54
N SER A 54 9.37 3.34 -2.32
CA SER A 54 10.27 4.51 -2.38
C SER A 54 9.98 5.53 -1.27
N ARG A 55 8.74 5.57 -0.78
CA ARG A 55 8.25 6.52 0.23
C ARG A 55 8.16 5.87 1.60
N THR A 56 8.42 6.64 2.65
CA THR A 56 8.07 6.21 4.02
C THR A 56 6.56 6.31 4.22
N GLU A 57 6.01 5.58 5.20
CA GLU A 57 4.60 5.70 5.59
C GLU A 57 4.18 7.15 5.83
N ARG A 58 5.01 7.93 6.53
CA ARG A 58 4.79 9.37 6.78
C ARG A 58 4.60 10.14 5.47
N MET A 59 5.45 9.92 4.47
CA MET A 59 5.36 10.59 3.17
C MET A 59 4.10 10.18 2.41
N VAL A 60 3.67 8.92 2.53
CA VAL A 60 2.41 8.44 1.93
C VAL A 60 1.22 9.15 2.56
N LEU A 61 1.20 9.29 3.89
CA LEU A 61 0.13 10.00 4.61
C LEU A 61 0.08 11.49 4.25
N ASP A 62 1.24 12.15 4.16
CA ASP A 62 1.34 13.55 3.77
C ASP A 62 0.82 13.76 2.33
N GLU A 63 1.11 12.83 1.40
CA GLU A 63 0.59 12.88 0.03
C GLU A 63 -0.91 12.57 -0.03
N ALA A 64 -1.39 11.61 0.75
CA ALA A 64 -2.82 11.32 0.86
C ALA A 64 -3.61 12.55 1.32
N ALA A 65 -3.06 13.32 2.26
CA ALA A 65 -3.62 14.60 2.69
C ALA A 65 -3.68 15.62 1.56
N ARG A 66 -2.61 15.74 0.74
CA ARG A 66 -2.62 16.59 -0.47
C ARG A 66 -3.68 16.17 -1.49
N LEU A 67 -4.03 14.88 -1.51
CA LEU A 67 -5.08 14.32 -2.34
C LEU A 67 -6.48 14.41 -1.70
N GLY A 68 -6.62 15.09 -0.55
CA GLY A 68 -7.89 15.32 0.13
C GLY A 68 -8.36 14.19 1.04
N MET A 69 -7.53 13.17 1.27
CA MET A 69 -7.86 12.07 2.19
C MET A 69 -7.39 12.43 3.61
N THR A 70 -8.22 12.24 4.61
CA THR A 70 -7.82 12.50 6.01
C THR A 70 -6.76 11.49 6.46
N GLU A 71 -5.86 11.90 7.36
CA GLU A 71 -4.84 11.00 7.90
C GLU A 71 -5.44 9.72 8.52
N PRO A 72 -6.51 9.77 9.33
CA PRO A 72 -7.15 8.55 9.85
C PRO A 72 -7.64 7.61 8.73
N ALA A 73 -8.26 8.14 7.67
CA ALA A 73 -8.73 7.32 6.56
C ALA A 73 -7.57 6.67 5.81
N ALA A 74 -6.48 7.40 5.59
CA ALA A 74 -5.29 6.86 4.94
C ALA A 74 -4.60 5.79 5.82
N ARG A 75 -4.55 5.99 7.14
CA ARG A 75 -4.05 4.98 8.08
C ARG A 75 -4.90 3.72 8.09
N THR A 76 -6.22 3.84 8.11
CA THR A 76 -7.13 2.69 8.02
C THR A 76 -6.90 1.92 6.72
N LEU A 77 -6.78 2.60 5.59
CA LEU A 77 -6.47 1.95 4.31
C LEU A 77 -5.15 1.16 4.38
N LEU A 78 -4.08 1.76 4.90
CA LEU A 78 -2.78 1.09 5.02
C LEU A 78 -2.82 -0.10 5.98
N ALA A 79 -3.54 0.02 7.10
CA ALA A 79 -3.74 -1.07 8.04
C ALA A 79 -4.50 -2.24 7.40
N ASP A 80 -5.63 -1.97 6.74
CA ASP A 80 -6.44 -2.99 6.08
C ASP A 80 -5.65 -3.75 5.00
N LEU A 81 -4.83 -3.04 4.22
CA LEU A 81 -3.97 -3.67 3.21
C LEU A 81 -2.87 -4.51 3.84
N THR A 82 -2.28 -4.05 4.95
CA THR A 82 -1.22 -4.75 5.67
C THR A 82 -1.76 -6.03 6.33
N ASP A 83 -2.92 -5.94 6.99
CA ASP A 83 -3.57 -7.09 7.65
C ASP A 83 -3.99 -8.17 6.65
N ARG A 84 -4.29 -7.77 5.41
CA ARG A 84 -4.57 -8.69 4.28
C ARG A 84 -3.30 -9.22 3.61
N GLY A 85 -2.11 -8.79 4.04
CA GLY A 85 -0.83 -9.17 3.46
C GLY A 85 -0.57 -8.58 2.07
N LEU A 86 -1.31 -7.54 1.65
CA LEU A 86 -1.18 -6.93 0.33
C LEU A 86 -0.06 -5.89 0.27
N VAL A 87 0.34 -5.36 1.43
CA VAL A 87 1.42 -4.39 1.60
C VAL A 87 2.47 -4.96 2.55
N MET A 88 3.74 -4.76 2.20
CA MET A 88 4.89 -5.16 3.01
C MET A 88 5.90 -4.01 3.10
N PRO A 89 6.80 -4.00 4.10
CA PRO A 89 7.90 -3.05 4.10
C PRO A 89 8.92 -3.44 3.01
N ALA A 90 9.38 -2.47 2.23
CA ALA A 90 10.26 -2.72 1.08
C ALA A 90 11.59 -3.41 1.45
N ASP A 91 12.10 -3.20 2.66
CA ASP A 91 13.31 -3.86 3.15
C ASP A 91 13.14 -5.36 3.45
N ALA A 92 11.91 -5.86 3.50
CA ALA A 92 11.62 -7.30 3.57
C ALA A 92 11.81 -8.03 2.23
N LEU A 93 12.01 -7.31 1.11
CA LEU A 93 12.41 -7.91 -0.17
C LEU A 93 13.93 -8.07 -0.32
N VAL A 94 14.71 -7.52 0.61
CA VAL A 94 16.16 -7.73 0.60
C VAL A 94 16.43 -9.18 1.01
N PRO A 95 17.12 -9.99 0.20
CA PRO A 95 17.48 -11.35 0.58
C PRO A 95 18.18 -11.35 1.95
N CYS A 96 17.87 -12.31 2.82
CA CYS A 96 18.38 -12.34 4.20
C CYS A 96 19.92 -12.27 4.30
N GLY A 97 20.64 -12.69 3.25
CA GLY A 97 22.11 -12.60 3.16
C GLY A 97 22.67 -11.24 2.73
N LEU A 98 21.82 -10.27 2.40
CA LEU A 98 22.20 -8.93 1.92
C LEU A 98 21.72 -7.80 2.86
N GLN A 99 21.10 -8.15 3.99
CA GLN A 99 20.68 -7.20 5.03
C GLN A 99 21.88 -6.89 5.95
N ALA A 100 22.77 -6.00 5.51
CA ALA A 100 23.91 -5.51 6.29
C ALA A 100 23.50 -4.50 7.37
#